data_AF-A0A3L9M736-F1
#
_entry.id   AF-A0A3L9M736-F1
#
_cell.length_a   1.000
_cell.length_b   1.000
_cell.length_c   1.000
_cell.angle_alpha   90.00
_cell.angle_beta   90.00
_cell.angle_gamma   90.00
#
_symmetry.space_group_name_H-M   'P 1'
#
loop_
_entity.id
_entity.type
_entity.pdbx_description
1 polymer ?
#
loop_
_entity_poly.entity_id
_entity_poly.type
_entity_poly.pdbx_seq_one_letter_code
_entity_poly.pdbx_strand_id
1 'polypeptide(L)'
;MALEPQQDQLRITDKNSLKQWFKRGLKPLEAHFWAWLDSFWHKNDLIPITSVQNLRKTLDSKSNVEHIHVQYTTPAIVQSMIDNQITSIYRLMSPVATYADLPMDGNLNGDVRNVSDTGMNYVWDGTEWDALGGLLDLTNYVTQIQFTTALSDMATQTWVNQQLANVSIDLSNYYTAEEVRGKLIPYATQEWVNQQIANSSGGGGGGMDLSLYALKNATGLSSEHIAAWRTQLGVTEGGGTVEDIVSDYNIGSVKVGDLIPAGTTTQGLASVLFTGTFTPDLIAPSLSLSHNAGSVREIGESVQIILTANFNRGDIRGAVVNGVWSVNASQGARAGVAISYEFNGLVNGVNTSKTITHVVASGNNNFSAKVNYAASTVQPKNNKGENFSSPLAAGSLTASVSFLGRYQTFFGNSNGSTPARSLPQKAWANVNTMDLTATMGINYYDIYVVATKQLVSVVDVEIGNVDITNAYTDKGLVTVNDAGGNAVSYRKYQLYNAQPYSDKNHTHKITLKDL
;
A
#
# COMPACT_ATOMS: atom_id res chain seq x y z
N MET A 1 7.83 -35.90 56.88
CA MET A 1 8.23 -34.48 56.83
C MET A 1 9.64 -34.42 56.26
N ALA A 2 9.75 -34.27 54.94
CA ALA A 2 11.01 -33.99 54.27
C ALA A 2 10.70 -32.86 53.30
N LEU A 3 11.13 -31.65 53.69
CA LEU A 3 10.96 -30.43 52.91
C LEU A 3 11.90 -30.53 51.70
N GLU A 4 11.28 -30.45 50.53
CA GLU A 4 11.93 -30.29 49.23
C GLU A 4 12.72 -28.97 49.21
N PRO A 5 13.99 -28.93 48.72
CA PRO A 5 14.74 -27.68 48.67
C PRO A 5 14.12 -26.77 47.61
N GLN A 6 13.72 -25.58 48.04
CA GLN A 6 13.27 -24.50 47.17
C GLN A 6 14.35 -24.20 46.13
N GLN A 7 13.96 -24.16 44.86
CA GLN A 7 14.81 -23.72 43.76
C GLN A 7 15.39 -22.34 44.08
N ASP A 8 16.71 -22.32 44.30
CA ASP A 8 17.47 -21.10 44.53
C ASP A 8 17.40 -20.26 43.25
N GLN A 9 16.82 -19.07 43.37
CA GLN A 9 16.72 -18.11 42.27
C GLN A 9 18.13 -17.75 41.79
N LEU A 10 18.41 -17.95 40.51
CA LEU A 10 19.63 -17.53 39.81
C LEU A 10 20.00 -16.07 40.18
N ARG A 11 20.93 -15.92 41.13
CA ARG A 11 21.44 -14.62 41.57
C ARG A 11 22.46 -14.10 40.56
N ILE A 12 21.97 -13.38 39.55
CA ILE A 12 22.83 -12.55 38.70
C ILE A 12 23.45 -11.48 39.59
N THR A 13 24.74 -11.61 39.89
CA THR A 13 25.46 -10.57 40.65
C THR A 13 25.87 -9.47 39.69
N ASP A 14 25.56 -8.21 40.02
CA ASP A 14 25.92 -7.11 39.14
C ASP A 14 27.44 -6.96 39.00
N LYS A 15 27.87 -6.54 37.81
CA LYS A 15 29.29 -6.44 37.45
C LYS A 15 30.07 -5.46 38.34
N ASN A 16 29.41 -4.46 38.93
CA ASN A 16 30.08 -3.49 39.79
C ASN A 16 30.31 -4.06 41.20
N SER A 17 29.38 -4.86 41.73
CA SER A 17 29.58 -5.63 42.96
C SER A 17 30.70 -6.66 42.80
N LEU A 18 30.73 -7.40 41.67
CA LEU A 18 31.83 -8.32 41.37
C LEU A 18 33.19 -7.61 41.39
N LYS A 19 33.33 -6.44 40.75
CA LYS A 19 34.58 -5.66 40.74
C LYS A 19 35.03 -5.22 42.13
N GLN A 20 34.11 -4.99 43.07
CA GLN A 20 34.47 -4.61 44.44
C GLN A 20 35.15 -5.75 45.20
N TRP A 21 34.78 -7.00 44.91
CA TRP A 21 35.34 -8.18 45.57
C TRP A 21 36.78 -8.52 45.16
N PHE A 22 37.23 -8.03 44.00
CA PHE A 22 38.57 -8.26 43.46
C PHE A 22 39.47 -7.00 43.49
N LYS A 23 39.17 -6.03 44.36
CA LYS A 23 40.06 -4.88 44.58
C LYS A 23 41.39 -5.34 45.20
N ARG A 24 42.49 -4.69 44.79
CA ARG A 24 43.87 -5.06 45.19
C ARG A 24 43.98 -5.13 46.72
N GLY A 25 44.38 -6.28 47.25
CA GLY A 25 44.59 -6.51 48.69
C GLY A 25 43.44 -7.19 49.42
N LEU A 26 42.28 -7.43 48.78
CA LEU A 26 41.19 -8.24 49.33
C LEU A 26 41.18 -9.62 48.66
N LYS A 27 41.13 -10.68 49.48
CA LYS A 27 40.98 -12.06 48.99
C LYS A 27 39.47 -12.40 48.94
N PRO A 28 38.89 -12.66 47.76
CA PRO A 28 37.49 -13.07 47.66
C PRO A 28 37.22 -14.37 48.41
N LEU A 29 36.04 -14.49 49.01
CA LEU A 29 35.55 -15.73 49.59
C LEU A 29 35.12 -16.70 48.46
N GLU A 30 35.04 -17.99 48.76
CA GLU A 30 34.59 -19.03 47.82
C GLU A 30 33.22 -18.71 47.21
N ALA A 31 32.27 -18.26 48.04
CA ALA A 31 30.95 -17.83 47.58
C ALA A 31 30.99 -16.68 46.56
N HIS A 32 31.97 -15.76 46.65
CA HIS A 32 32.15 -14.69 45.68
C HIS A 32 32.67 -15.23 44.33
N PHE A 33 33.45 -16.31 44.37
CA PHE A 33 33.95 -16.97 43.17
C PHE A 33 32.84 -17.75 42.45
N TRP A 34 31.98 -18.46 43.20
CA TRP A 34 30.81 -19.13 42.62
C TRP A 34 29.84 -18.13 42.00
N ALA A 35 29.53 -17.03 42.70
CA ALA A 35 28.68 -15.97 42.16
C ALA A 35 29.27 -15.29 40.92
N TRP A 36 30.62 -15.23 40.81
CA TRP A 36 31.28 -14.76 39.60
C TRP A 36 31.11 -15.74 38.44
N LEU A 37 31.29 -17.04 38.67
CA LEU A 37 31.13 -18.08 37.65
C LEU A 37 29.69 -18.13 37.12
N ASP A 38 28.70 -18.09 38.01
CA ASP A 38 27.26 -18.14 37.69
C ASP A 38 26.74 -16.88 36.99
N SER A 39 27.53 -15.80 36.98
CA SER A 39 27.20 -14.56 36.26
C SER A 39 27.52 -14.63 34.76
N PHE A 40 28.12 -15.73 34.27
CA PHE A 40 28.42 -15.96 32.85
C PHE A 40 27.72 -17.22 32.34
N TRP A 41 27.35 -17.20 31.06
CA TRP A 41 26.90 -18.38 30.34
C TRP A 41 28.12 -19.12 29.76
N HIS A 42 28.21 -20.43 29.96
CA HIS A 42 29.20 -21.27 29.29
C HIS A 42 28.78 -21.62 27.85
N LYS A 43 29.74 -22.06 27.04
CA LYS A 43 29.55 -22.34 25.61
C LYS A 43 28.42 -23.32 25.26
N ASN A 44 28.01 -24.14 26.22
CA ASN A 44 27.00 -25.18 26.04
C ASN A 44 25.69 -24.84 26.78
N ASP A 45 25.62 -23.68 27.44
CA ASP A 45 24.43 -23.28 28.18
C ASP A 45 23.39 -22.70 27.24
N LEU A 46 22.14 -23.09 27.46
CA LEU A 46 21.00 -22.52 26.73
C LEU A 46 20.72 -21.12 27.26
N ILE A 47 20.77 -20.10 26.40
CA ILE A 47 20.46 -18.73 26.76
C ILE A 47 18.95 -18.50 26.62
N PRO A 48 18.21 -18.20 27.71
CA PRO A 48 16.78 -17.92 27.63
C PRO A 48 16.52 -16.63 26.83
N ILE A 49 15.49 -16.64 25.99
CA ILE A 49 15.14 -15.52 25.11
C ILE A 49 14.90 -14.20 25.87
N THR A 50 14.45 -14.30 27.13
CA THR A 50 14.22 -13.17 28.05
C THR A 50 15.49 -12.45 28.46
N SER A 51 16.66 -13.11 28.34
CA SER A 51 17.97 -12.52 28.67
C SER A 51 18.54 -11.64 27.54
N VAL A 52 17.88 -11.60 26.38
CA VAL A 52 18.31 -10.80 25.22
C VAL A 52 17.48 -9.53 25.12
N GLN A 53 18.10 -8.40 25.48
CA GLN A 53 17.43 -7.10 25.46
C GLN A 53 17.00 -6.71 24.03
N ASN A 54 15.80 -6.17 23.90
CA ASN A 54 15.19 -5.72 22.64
C ASN A 54 14.95 -6.81 21.58
N LEU A 55 15.23 -8.09 21.84
CA LEU A 55 15.03 -9.17 20.88
C LEU A 55 13.58 -9.23 20.38
N ARG A 56 12.62 -9.12 21.31
CA ARG A 56 11.19 -9.08 20.97
C ARG A 56 10.85 -7.88 20.09
N LYS A 57 11.29 -6.67 20.45
CA LYS A 57 11.07 -5.46 19.65
C LYS A 57 11.67 -5.57 18.24
N THR A 58 12.86 -6.16 18.11
CA THR A 58 13.50 -6.40 16.81
C THR A 58 12.77 -7.47 16.00
N LEU A 59 12.28 -8.54 16.65
CA LEU A 59 11.50 -9.58 15.99
C LEU A 59 10.15 -9.04 15.51
N ASP A 60 9.46 -8.26 16.35
CA ASP A 60 8.21 -7.59 16.02
C ASP A 60 8.42 -6.60 14.85
N SER A 61 9.56 -5.90 14.78
CA SER A 61 9.89 -5.04 13.63
C SER A 61 10.23 -5.79 12.34
N LYS A 62 10.58 -7.08 12.44
CA LYS A 62 10.77 -7.98 11.28
C LYS A 62 9.49 -8.72 10.90
N SER A 63 8.44 -8.64 11.72
CA SER A 63 7.11 -9.22 11.48
C SER A 63 6.26 -8.41 10.49
N ASN A 64 6.80 -7.37 9.85
CA ASN A 64 6.08 -6.55 8.86
C ASN A 64 5.97 -7.19 7.47
N VAL A 65 5.92 -8.51 7.39
CA VAL A 65 5.46 -9.23 6.20
C VAL A 65 4.39 -10.20 6.67
N GLU A 66 3.14 -9.84 6.42
CA GLU A 66 1.91 -10.65 6.44
C GLU A 66 2.07 -12.15 6.74
N HIS A 67 2.34 -12.49 8.01
CA HIS A 67 2.16 -13.86 8.49
C HIS A 67 1.18 -13.82 9.64
N ILE A 68 -0.10 -13.79 9.27
CA ILE A 68 -1.20 -14.11 10.17
C ILE A 68 -0.96 -15.55 10.67
N HIS A 69 -0.41 -15.66 11.87
CA HIS A 69 -0.23 -16.93 12.55
C HIS A 69 -1.55 -17.30 13.21
N VAL A 70 -2.47 -17.93 12.46
CA VAL A 70 -3.62 -18.62 13.07
C VAL A 70 -3.07 -19.85 13.77
N GLN A 71 -2.62 -19.67 15.02
CA GLN A 71 -2.39 -20.80 15.92
C GLN A 71 -3.73 -21.25 16.46
N TYR A 72 -4.11 -22.48 16.10
CA TYR A 72 -5.10 -23.35 16.73
C TYR A 72 -6.02 -22.68 17.74
N THR A 73 -6.99 -21.94 17.24
CA THR A 73 -8.19 -21.60 18.00
C THR A 73 -9.00 -22.90 18.16
N THR A 74 -9.39 -23.20 19.40
CA THR A 74 -10.31 -24.32 19.69
C THR A 74 -11.57 -24.19 18.83
N PRO A 75 -12.28 -25.28 18.49
CA PRO A 75 -13.52 -25.19 17.71
C PRO A 75 -14.49 -24.13 18.27
N ALA A 76 -14.54 -23.94 19.59
CA ALA A 76 -15.33 -22.90 20.24
C ALA A 76 -14.88 -21.46 19.93
N ILE A 77 -13.57 -21.19 19.84
CA ILE A 77 -13.07 -19.86 19.47
C ILE A 77 -13.20 -19.64 17.96
N VAL A 78 -12.99 -20.66 17.12
CA VAL A 78 -13.27 -20.56 15.68
C VAL A 78 -14.75 -20.30 15.43
N GLN A 79 -15.64 -21.01 16.14
CA GLN A 79 -17.08 -20.76 16.09
C GLN A 79 -17.40 -19.33 16.54
N SER A 80 -16.82 -18.85 17.65
CA SER A 80 -17.02 -17.47 18.10
C SER A 80 -16.45 -16.43 17.12
N MET A 81 -15.33 -16.69 16.46
CA MET A 81 -14.76 -15.77 15.45
C MET A 81 -15.55 -15.79 14.15
N ILE A 82 -16.06 -16.96 13.74
CA ILE A 82 -16.98 -17.11 12.61
C ILE A 82 -18.31 -16.44 12.94
N ASP A 83 -18.90 -16.70 14.10
CA ASP A 83 -20.15 -16.11 14.55
C ASP A 83 -20.01 -14.59 14.69
N ASN A 84 -18.89 -14.07 15.22
CA ASN A 84 -18.58 -12.63 15.30
C ASN A 84 -18.32 -11.98 13.93
N GLN A 85 -17.73 -12.70 12.97
CA GLN A 85 -17.55 -12.18 11.61
C GLN A 85 -18.84 -12.30 10.78
N ILE A 86 -19.66 -13.32 11.01
CA ILE A 86 -20.97 -13.51 10.37
C ILE A 86 -22.02 -12.57 10.99
N THR A 87 -21.95 -12.20 12.28
CA THR A 87 -22.85 -11.19 12.87
C THR A 87 -22.69 -9.83 12.20
N SER A 88 -21.56 -9.56 11.54
CA SER A 88 -21.38 -8.34 10.75
C SER A 88 -22.07 -8.37 9.38
N ILE A 89 -22.60 -9.52 8.95
CA ILE A 89 -23.23 -9.72 7.64
C ILE A 89 -24.71 -10.05 7.82
N TYR A 90 -25.58 -9.12 7.44
CA TYR A 90 -27.01 -9.36 7.33
C TYR A 90 -27.30 -10.47 6.30
N ARG A 91 -27.91 -11.57 6.75
CA ARG A 91 -28.30 -12.69 5.87
C ARG A 91 -29.74 -12.51 5.41
N LEU A 92 -29.90 -12.12 4.15
CA LEU A 92 -31.24 -11.96 3.56
C LEU A 92 -31.94 -13.32 3.42
N MET A 93 -33.11 -13.43 4.04
CA MET A 93 -33.99 -14.60 4.02
C MET A 93 -35.20 -14.32 3.11
N SER A 94 -35.95 -15.38 2.76
CA SER A 94 -37.17 -15.23 1.98
C SER A 94 -38.15 -14.24 2.66
N PRO A 95 -38.79 -13.35 1.87
CA PRO A 95 -39.73 -12.38 2.41
C PRO A 95 -40.96 -13.06 3.02
N VAL A 96 -41.60 -12.37 3.94
CA VAL A 96 -42.90 -12.75 4.52
C VAL A 96 -43.95 -11.71 4.15
N ALA A 97 -45.23 -12.08 4.22
CA ALA A 97 -46.32 -11.18 3.82
C ALA A 97 -46.55 -10.08 4.86
N THR A 98 -46.67 -10.46 6.14
CA THR A 98 -46.97 -9.55 7.26
C THR A 98 -46.00 -9.75 8.43
N TYR A 99 -45.96 -8.81 9.37
CA TYR A 99 -45.10 -8.91 10.57
C TYR A 99 -45.41 -10.16 11.41
N ALA A 100 -46.69 -10.58 11.47
CA ALA A 100 -47.12 -11.76 12.21
C ALA A 100 -46.61 -13.09 11.61
N ASP A 101 -46.17 -13.07 10.35
CA ASP A 101 -45.65 -14.24 9.65
C ASP A 101 -44.15 -14.46 9.90
N LEU A 102 -43.50 -13.59 10.68
CA LEU A 102 -42.10 -13.75 11.05
C LEU A 102 -41.95 -14.96 12.00
N PRO A 103 -41.10 -15.95 11.66
CA PRO A 103 -40.91 -17.12 12.52
C PRO A 103 -40.26 -16.71 13.85
N MET A 104 -40.70 -17.28 14.96
CA MET A 104 -40.12 -17.00 16.29
C MET A 104 -39.04 -18.01 16.70
N ASP A 105 -38.98 -19.17 16.04
CA ASP A 105 -38.02 -20.23 16.33
C ASP A 105 -37.14 -20.54 15.10
N GLY A 106 -35.91 -21.00 15.35
CA GLY A 106 -35.00 -21.46 14.29
C GLY A 106 -34.26 -20.36 13.53
N ASN A 107 -34.36 -19.10 13.99
CA ASN A 107 -33.60 -17.98 13.43
C ASN A 107 -32.19 -17.92 14.04
N LEU A 108 -31.25 -17.39 13.27
CA LEU A 108 -29.90 -17.10 13.72
C LEU A 108 -29.71 -15.58 13.80
N ASN A 109 -28.92 -15.11 14.75
CA ASN A 109 -28.62 -13.68 14.90
C ASN A 109 -28.08 -13.09 13.58
N GLY A 110 -28.64 -11.98 13.12
CA GLY A 110 -28.33 -11.32 11.85
C GLY A 110 -29.15 -11.79 10.63
N ASP A 111 -30.12 -12.70 10.79
CA ASP A 111 -31.10 -13.00 9.74
C ASP A 111 -31.95 -11.76 9.44
N VAL A 112 -32.09 -11.39 8.17
CA VAL A 112 -32.89 -10.25 7.74
C VAL A 112 -34.03 -10.71 6.85
N ARG A 113 -35.26 -10.29 7.17
CA ARG A 113 -36.46 -10.54 6.36
C ARG A 113 -37.10 -9.22 5.94
N ASN A 114 -37.59 -9.20 4.71
CA ASN A 114 -38.47 -8.14 4.24
C ASN A 114 -39.92 -8.54 4.50
N VAL A 115 -40.69 -7.64 5.11
CA VAL A 115 -42.14 -7.77 5.27
C VAL A 115 -42.82 -7.01 4.15
N SER A 116 -43.49 -7.75 3.26
CA SER A 116 -43.89 -7.25 1.95
C SER A 116 -45.02 -6.23 1.98
N ASP A 117 -45.92 -6.29 2.98
CA ASP A 117 -47.05 -5.36 3.12
C ASP A 117 -46.63 -3.91 3.45
N THR A 118 -45.52 -3.76 4.18
CA THR A 118 -44.99 -2.50 4.70
C THR A 118 -43.68 -2.11 4.04
N GLY A 119 -43.01 -3.05 3.35
CA GLY A 119 -41.68 -2.87 2.77
C GLY A 119 -40.56 -2.78 3.80
N MET A 120 -40.86 -3.03 5.07
CA MET A 120 -39.92 -2.90 6.19
C MET A 120 -39.00 -4.13 6.26
N ASN A 121 -37.72 -3.88 6.53
CA ASN A 121 -36.76 -4.94 6.81
C ASN A 121 -36.63 -5.11 8.33
N TYR A 122 -36.67 -6.34 8.80
CA TYR A 122 -36.44 -6.70 10.19
C TYR A 122 -35.24 -7.63 10.29
N VAL A 123 -34.43 -7.46 11.34
CA VAL A 123 -33.28 -8.31 11.67
C VAL A 123 -33.57 -9.10 12.93
N TRP A 124 -33.21 -10.38 12.96
CA TRP A 124 -33.26 -11.16 14.19
C TRP A 124 -32.02 -10.86 15.03
N ASP A 125 -32.19 -10.33 16.25
CA ASP A 125 -31.08 -9.96 17.13
C ASP A 125 -30.58 -11.10 18.03
N GLY A 126 -31.21 -12.27 17.91
CA GLY A 126 -31.00 -13.44 18.77
C GLY A 126 -32.13 -13.69 19.76
N THR A 127 -32.99 -12.69 20.01
CA THR A 127 -34.11 -12.75 20.94
C THR A 127 -35.45 -12.35 20.32
N GLU A 128 -35.46 -11.34 19.46
CA GLU A 128 -36.65 -10.85 18.77
C GLU A 128 -36.31 -10.28 17.38
N TRP A 129 -37.34 -9.94 16.61
CA TRP A 129 -37.19 -9.24 15.34
C TRP A 129 -37.11 -7.73 15.60
N ASP A 130 -35.93 -7.16 15.40
CA ASP A 130 -35.67 -5.73 15.48
C ASP A 130 -35.89 -5.05 14.11
N ALA A 131 -36.50 -3.87 14.10
CA ALA A 131 -36.81 -3.15 12.87
C ALA A 131 -35.57 -2.39 12.38
N LEU A 132 -35.04 -2.76 11.19
CA LEU A 132 -33.90 -2.07 10.58
C LEU A 132 -34.28 -0.74 9.91
N GLY A 133 -35.57 -0.46 9.78
CA GLY A 133 -36.08 0.86 9.43
C GLY A 133 -36.55 1.55 10.71
N GLY A 134 -36.02 2.74 10.98
CA GLY A 134 -36.51 3.55 12.08
C GLY A 134 -37.98 3.94 11.85
N LEU A 135 -38.70 4.19 12.93
CA LEU A 135 -39.81 5.13 12.87
C LEU A 135 -39.26 6.40 12.24
N LEU A 136 -39.65 6.71 11.00
CA LEU A 136 -39.43 8.03 10.47
C LEU A 136 -40.25 8.94 11.39
N ASP A 137 -39.57 9.61 12.30
CA ASP A 137 -40.20 10.57 13.19
C ASP A 137 -40.63 11.79 12.36
N LEU A 138 -41.80 11.62 11.75
CA LEU A 138 -42.50 12.62 10.99
C LEU A 138 -43.15 13.65 11.92
N THR A 139 -42.98 13.60 13.25
CA THR A 139 -43.51 14.68 14.11
C THR A 139 -42.92 16.04 13.75
N ASN A 140 -41.72 16.08 13.17
CA ASN A 140 -41.08 17.28 12.64
C ASN A 140 -41.40 17.56 11.15
N TYR A 141 -42.12 16.66 10.48
CA TYR A 141 -42.50 16.78 9.07
C TYR A 141 -44.01 17.00 8.95
N VAL A 142 -44.39 18.01 8.17
CA VAL A 142 -45.79 18.37 7.98
C VAL A 142 -46.51 17.24 7.24
N THR A 143 -47.53 16.63 7.84
CA THR A 143 -48.33 15.57 7.18
C THR A 143 -48.98 16.11 5.92
N GLN A 144 -49.33 15.26 4.94
CA GLN A 144 -49.97 15.73 3.71
C GLN A 144 -51.27 16.50 3.98
N ILE A 145 -52.00 16.16 5.05
CA ILE A 145 -53.19 16.89 5.53
C ILE A 145 -52.78 18.23 6.14
N GLN A 146 -51.76 18.29 7.00
CA GLN A 146 -51.26 19.56 7.54
C GLN A 146 -50.64 20.45 6.46
N PHE A 147 -50.03 19.88 5.42
CA PHE A 147 -49.43 20.60 4.31
C PHE A 147 -50.51 21.13 3.38
N THR A 148 -51.54 20.34 3.09
CA THR A 148 -52.70 20.80 2.30
C THR A 148 -53.59 21.77 3.09
N THR A 149 -53.68 21.64 4.41
CA THR A 149 -54.34 22.60 5.30
C THR A 149 -53.53 23.89 5.40
N ALA A 150 -52.20 23.82 5.54
CA ALA A 150 -51.32 24.99 5.49
C ALA A 150 -51.30 25.64 4.10
N LEU A 151 -51.38 24.87 3.01
CA LEU A 151 -51.55 25.40 1.65
C LEU A 151 -52.90 26.10 1.51
N SER A 152 -53.96 25.56 2.12
CA SER A 152 -55.31 26.14 2.19
C SER A 152 -55.34 27.41 3.03
N ASP A 153 -54.66 27.43 4.17
CA ASP A 153 -54.57 28.58 5.09
C ASP A 153 -53.65 29.67 4.53
N MET A 154 -52.57 29.32 3.83
CA MET A 154 -51.72 30.24 3.07
C MET A 154 -52.40 30.73 1.76
N ALA A 155 -53.36 29.98 1.22
CA ALA A 155 -54.16 30.36 0.06
C ALA A 155 -55.38 31.23 0.40
N THR A 156 -55.71 31.41 1.69
CA THR A 156 -56.67 32.44 2.09
C THR A 156 -55.96 33.77 2.32
N GLN A 157 -56.49 34.84 1.73
CA GLN A 157 -55.97 36.21 1.78
C GLN A 157 -55.65 36.72 3.20
N THR A 158 -56.17 36.08 4.25
CA THR A 158 -56.12 36.53 5.63
C THR A 158 -54.72 36.48 6.27
N TRP A 159 -53.94 35.41 6.07
CA TRP A 159 -52.60 35.27 6.68
C TRP A 159 -51.57 36.19 6.01
N VAL A 160 -51.63 36.28 4.67
CA VAL A 160 -50.80 37.20 3.88
C VAL A 160 -51.11 38.66 4.22
N ASN A 161 -52.37 39.02 4.43
CA ASN A 161 -52.76 40.38 4.83
C ASN A 161 -52.31 40.73 6.26
N GLN A 162 -52.23 39.76 7.19
CA GLN A 162 -51.73 40.01 8.56
C GLN A 162 -50.19 40.20 8.60
N GLN A 163 -49.44 39.46 7.79
CA GLN A 163 -47.98 39.65 7.69
C GLN A 163 -47.62 40.93 6.92
N LEU A 164 -48.39 41.30 5.89
CA LEU A 164 -48.23 42.57 5.16
C LEU A 164 -48.60 43.80 6.01
N ALA A 165 -49.58 43.71 6.91
CA ALA A 165 -49.91 44.78 7.86
C ALA A 165 -48.79 45.03 8.88
N ASN A 166 -48.04 43.98 9.25
CA ASN A 166 -46.92 44.09 10.19
C ASN A 166 -45.60 44.55 9.54
N VAL A 167 -45.50 44.52 8.21
CA VAL A 167 -44.34 44.97 7.41
C VAL A 167 -44.63 46.29 6.68
N SER A 168 -45.64 47.05 7.11
CA SER A 168 -45.87 48.40 6.59
C SER A 168 -44.74 49.33 7.03
N ILE A 169 -43.66 49.40 6.25
CA ILE A 169 -42.77 50.56 6.27
C ILE A 169 -43.60 51.68 5.65
N ASP A 170 -44.11 52.56 6.52
CA ASP A 170 -44.81 53.76 6.12
C ASP A 170 -43.85 54.70 5.36
N LEU A 171 -43.75 54.52 4.05
CA LEU A 171 -42.96 55.32 3.12
C LEU A 171 -43.58 56.71 2.89
N SER A 172 -44.76 57.02 3.46
CA SER A 172 -45.33 58.37 3.42
C SER A 172 -44.47 59.40 4.14
N ASN A 173 -43.55 58.95 5.00
CA ASN A 173 -42.56 59.79 5.67
C ASN A 173 -41.32 60.09 4.80
N TYR A 174 -41.13 59.40 3.67
CA TYR A 174 -39.91 59.49 2.85
C TYR A 174 -40.11 60.08 1.46
N TYR A 175 -41.29 59.93 0.84
CA TYR A 175 -41.57 60.48 -0.49
C TYR A 175 -43.03 60.91 -0.67
N THR A 176 -43.23 62.03 -1.36
CA THR A 176 -44.55 62.56 -1.73
C THR A 176 -45.09 61.86 -3.00
N ALA A 177 -46.41 61.85 -3.16
CA ALA A 177 -47.07 61.27 -4.35
C ALA A 177 -46.63 61.91 -5.69
N GLU A 178 -46.12 63.15 -5.65
CA GLU A 178 -45.53 63.88 -6.77
C GLU A 178 -44.19 63.28 -7.23
N GLU A 179 -43.35 62.87 -6.26
CA GLU A 179 -42.01 62.33 -6.52
C GLU A 179 -42.07 60.89 -7.06
N VAL A 180 -43.06 60.12 -6.60
CA VAL A 180 -43.33 58.77 -7.13
C VAL A 180 -43.84 58.86 -8.57
N ARG A 181 -44.73 59.82 -8.89
CA ARG A 181 -45.15 60.09 -10.28
C ARG A 181 -43.97 60.43 -11.18
N GLY A 182 -43.05 61.29 -10.75
CA GLY A 182 -41.89 61.70 -11.53
C GLY A 182 -40.97 60.54 -11.96
N LYS A 183 -40.86 59.49 -11.13
CA LYS A 183 -39.98 58.34 -11.38
C LYS A 183 -40.62 57.23 -12.24
N LEU A 184 -41.94 57.18 -12.35
CA LEU A 184 -42.68 56.18 -13.15
C LEU A 184 -42.91 56.59 -14.62
N ILE A 185 -42.93 57.88 -14.92
CA ILE A 185 -43.23 58.43 -16.26
C ILE A 185 -42.33 57.91 -17.40
N PRO A 186 -41.03 57.57 -17.22
CA PRO A 186 -40.21 57.08 -18.34
C PRO A 186 -40.58 55.68 -18.85
N TYR A 187 -41.42 54.93 -18.10
CA TYR A 187 -41.61 53.49 -18.31
C TYR A 187 -43.07 53.07 -18.56
N ALA A 188 -44.02 54.00 -18.64
CA ALA A 188 -45.44 53.69 -18.89
C ALA A 188 -46.13 54.73 -19.79
N THR A 189 -47.04 54.28 -20.66
CA THR A 189 -47.81 55.17 -21.56
C THR A 189 -48.89 55.93 -20.79
N GLN A 190 -49.17 57.18 -21.22
CA GLN A 190 -50.19 58.06 -20.60
C GLN A 190 -51.58 57.40 -20.50
N GLU A 191 -51.93 56.54 -21.46
CA GLU A 191 -53.18 55.76 -21.47
C GLU A 191 -53.24 54.69 -20.38
N TRP A 192 -52.11 54.03 -20.09
CA TRP A 192 -52.05 53.01 -19.04
C TRP A 192 -52.23 53.62 -17.65
N VAL A 193 -51.60 54.78 -17.42
CA VAL A 193 -51.73 55.53 -16.16
C VAL A 193 -53.18 56.02 -15.97
N ASN A 194 -53.82 56.53 -17.02
CA ASN A 194 -55.19 57.03 -16.95
C ASN A 194 -56.23 55.90 -16.74
N GLN A 195 -56.03 54.70 -17.29
CA GLN A 195 -56.91 53.56 -17.06
C GLN A 195 -56.85 53.04 -15.61
N GLN A 196 -55.67 53.08 -14.98
CA GLN A 196 -55.52 52.67 -13.57
C GLN A 196 -56.15 53.68 -12.61
N ILE A 197 -56.14 54.97 -12.95
CA ILE A 197 -56.83 56.01 -12.18
C ILE A 197 -58.36 55.85 -12.30
N ALA A 198 -58.89 55.55 -13.49
CA ALA A 198 -60.33 55.30 -13.67
C ALA A 198 -60.84 54.13 -12.82
N ASN A 199 -60.06 53.05 -12.73
CA ASN A 199 -60.37 51.87 -11.91
C ASN A 199 -60.34 52.13 -10.40
N SER A 200 -59.75 53.24 -9.94
CA SER A 200 -59.69 53.63 -8.52
C SER A 200 -60.87 54.49 -8.03
N SER A 201 -61.73 54.97 -8.95
CA SER A 201 -62.85 55.88 -8.62
C SER A 201 -64.19 55.18 -8.28
N GLY A 202 -64.23 53.84 -8.31
CA GLY A 202 -65.44 53.05 -8.04
C GLY A 202 -65.37 52.24 -6.74
N GLY A 203 -65.44 52.92 -5.59
CA GLY A 203 -65.80 52.28 -4.31
C GLY A 203 -64.70 52.26 -3.24
N GLY A 204 -64.87 53.15 -2.26
CA GLY A 204 -64.57 52.90 -0.84
C GLY A 204 -63.16 52.48 -0.43
N GLY A 205 -62.34 53.47 -0.06
CA GLY A 205 -61.43 53.40 1.09
C GLY A 205 -60.44 52.23 1.13
N GLY A 206 -59.30 52.39 0.46
CA GLY A 206 -58.13 51.55 0.62
C GLY A 206 -57.11 51.89 -0.45
N GLY A 207 -56.09 52.68 -0.10
CA GLY A 207 -55.01 53.03 -1.02
C GLY A 207 -54.32 51.76 -1.52
N MET A 208 -54.60 51.35 -2.75
CA MET A 208 -53.81 50.33 -3.43
C MET A 208 -52.48 50.97 -3.86
N ASP A 209 -51.40 50.47 -3.27
CA ASP A 209 -50.03 50.74 -3.68
C ASP A 209 -49.82 50.26 -5.12
N LEU A 210 -49.84 51.22 -6.06
CA LEU A 210 -49.71 51.02 -7.51
C LEU A 210 -48.39 50.33 -7.90
N SER A 211 -47.39 50.24 -7.00
CA SER A 211 -46.12 49.57 -7.27
C SER A 211 -46.20 48.05 -7.25
N LEU A 212 -47.04 47.46 -6.37
CA LEU A 212 -47.06 46.00 -6.17
C LEU A 212 -47.92 45.26 -7.21
N TYR A 213 -48.98 45.91 -7.69
CA TYR A 213 -49.88 45.32 -8.69
C TYR A 213 -49.23 45.22 -10.08
N ALA A 214 -48.37 46.18 -10.44
CA ALA A 214 -47.56 46.13 -11.65
C ALA A 214 -46.52 44.98 -11.61
N LEU A 215 -45.98 44.67 -10.42
CA LEU A 215 -44.95 43.63 -10.23
C LEU A 215 -45.52 42.21 -10.38
N LYS A 216 -46.77 41.99 -9.95
CA LYS A 216 -47.42 40.67 -10.01
C LYS A 216 -47.80 40.23 -11.43
N ASN A 217 -47.95 41.19 -12.35
CA ASN A 217 -48.47 40.97 -13.70
C ASN A 217 -47.46 41.27 -14.83
N ALA A 218 -46.22 41.65 -14.49
CA ALA A 218 -45.16 41.87 -15.47
C ALA A 218 -44.55 40.53 -15.93
N THR A 219 -45.23 39.81 -16.82
CA THR A 219 -44.61 38.72 -17.58
C THR A 219 -43.56 39.31 -18.53
N GLY A 220 -42.28 39.07 -18.27
CA GLY A 220 -41.19 39.50 -19.16
C GLY A 220 -39.88 39.97 -18.50
N LEU A 221 -39.82 40.05 -17.17
CA LEU A 221 -38.58 40.42 -16.49
C LEU A 221 -37.60 39.23 -16.45
N SER A 222 -36.43 39.38 -17.10
CA SER A 222 -35.35 38.40 -17.04
C SER A 222 -34.75 38.31 -15.63
N SER A 223 -34.11 37.19 -15.30
CA SER A 223 -33.43 36.97 -14.01
C SER A 223 -32.43 38.07 -13.64
N GLU A 224 -31.83 38.73 -14.64
CA GLU A 224 -30.89 39.85 -14.47
C GLU A 224 -31.59 41.13 -13.96
N HIS A 225 -32.81 41.41 -14.41
CA HIS A 225 -33.59 42.55 -13.92
C HIS A 225 -34.01 42.37 -12.45
N ILE A 226 -34.33 41.13 -12.08
CA ILE A 226 -34.67 40.79 -10.70
C ILE A 226 -33.42 40.88 -9.79
N ALA A 227 -32.24 40.49 -10.28
CA ALA A 227 -30.97 40.59 -9.55
C ALA A 227 -30.50 42.04 -9.35
N ALA A 228 -30.64 42.90 -10.38
CA ALA A 228 -30.32 44.32 -10.29
C ALA A 228 -31.21 45.06 -9.29
N TRP A 229 -32.49 44.69 -9.24
CA TRP A 229 -33.46 45.29 -8.32
C TRP A 229 -33.23 44.85 -6.86
N ARG A 230 -32.87 43.59 -6.62
CA ARG A 230 -32.48 43.08 -5.28
C ARG A 230 -31.23 43.78 -4.73
N THR A 231 -30.28 44.08 -5.61
CA THR A 231 -29.05 44.82 -5.26
C THR A 231 -29.37 46.27 -4.87
N GLN A 232 -30.32 46.93 -5.54
CA GLN A 232 -30.76 48.30 -5.19
C GLN A 232 -31.55 48.39 -3.89
N LEU A 233 -32.18 47.29 -3.45
CA LEU A 233 -32.95 47.23 -2.20
C LEU A 233 -32.13 46.76 -0.98
N GLY A 234 -30.84 46.44 -1.15
CA GLY A 234 -29.97 46.01 -0.06
C GLY A 234 -30.31 44.66 0.56
N VAL A 235 -31.15 43.85 -0.11
CA VAL A 235 -31.51 42.51 0.36
C VAL A 235 -30.37 41.55 -0.01
N THR A 236 -29.43 41.39 0.91
CA THR A 236 -28.37 40.38 0.81
C THR A 236 -29.00 39.03 1.17
N GLU A 237 -28.90 38.01 0.31
CA GLU A 237 -29.43 36.68 0.61
C GLU A 237 -28.83 36.20 1.95
N GLY A 238 -29.68 36.06 2.96
CA GLY A 238 -29.28 35.59 4.28
C GLY A 238 -28.73 34.17 4.17
N GLY A 239 -27.42 34.02 4.30
CA GLY A 239 -26.79 32.72 4.29
C GLY A 239 -25.26 32.73 4.32
N GLY A 240 -24.63 33.82 4.77
CA GLY A 240 -23.17 33.91 4.90
C GLY A 240 -22.72 34.40 6.27
N THR A 241 -21.44 34.21 6.59
CA THR A 241 -20.82 34.74 7.81
C THR A 241 -20.99 36.26 7.88
N VAL A 242 -21.32 36.79 9.05
CA VAL A 242 -21.56 38.23 9.24
C VAL A 242 -20.28 39.02 9.55
N GLU A 243 -19.20 38.32 9.90
CA GLU A 243 -17.90 38.86 10.24
C GLU A 243 -16.80 37.87 9.87
N ASP A 244 -15.54 38.33 9.92
CA ASP A 244 -14.38 37.48 9.75
C ASP A 244 -14.24 36.54 10.96
N ILE A 245 -14.11 35.24 10.69
CA ILE A 245 -13.95 34.21 11.74
C ILE A 245 -12.51 33.71 11.71
N VAL A 246 -11.79 33.84 12.82
CA VAL A 246 -10.47 33.24 12.99
C VAL A 246 -10.63 31.88 13.65
N SER A 247 -10.07 30.84 13.04
CA SER A 247 -10.11 29.49 13.60
C SER A 247 -9.22 29.38 14.86
N ASP A 248 -9.76 28.81 15.92
CA ASP A 248 -9.08 28.52 17.19
C ASP A 248 -8.72 27.03 17.35
N TYR A 249 -9.16 26.18 16.40
CA TYR A 249 -8.97 24.74 16.45
C TYR A 249 -8.76 24.13 15.05
N ASN A 250 -7.90 23.12 14.95
CA ASN A 250 -7.68 22.41 13.68
C ASN A 250 -8.92 21.58 13.32
N ILE A 251 -9.60 21.91 12.21
CA ILE A 251 -10.79 21.19 11.73
C ILE A 251 -10.81 21.14 10.20
N GLY A 252 -10.85 19.93 9.64
CA GLY A 252 -10.80 19.71 8.19
C GLY A 252 -9.55 20.31 7.54
N SER A 253 -9.75 21.26 6.61
CA SER A 253 -8.67 22.02 5.97
C SER A 253 -8.21 23.24 6.77
N VAL A 254 -8.96 23.66 7.79
CA VAL A 254 -8.73 24.89 8.54
C VAL A 254 -7.78 24.60 9.71
N LYS A 255 -6.73 25.41 9.82
CA LYS A 255 -5.79 25.36 10.95
C LYS A 255 -6.06 26.51 11.91
N VAL A 256 -5.61 26.33 13.15
CA VAL A 256 -5.58 27.42 14.15
C VAL A 256 -4.91 28.66 13.54
N GLY A 257 -5.61 29.77 13.53
CA GLY A 257 -5.17 31.06 13.00
C GLY A 257 -5.63 31.39 11.57
N ASP A 258 -6.23 30.44 10.84
CA ASP A 258 -6.78 30.72 9.50
C ASP A 258 -8.02 31.64 9.58
N LEU A 259 -8.11 32.60 8.64
CA LEU A 259 -9.19 33.58 8.55
C LEU A 259 -10.26 33.13 7.54
N ILE A 260 -11.51 33.05 7.96
CA ILE A 260 -12.70 32.84 7.11
C ILE A 260 -13.39 34.19 6.95
N PRO A 261 -13.35 34.84 5.77
CA PRO A 261 -13.87 36.18 5.59
C PRO A 261 -15.38 36.30 5.80
N ALA A 262 -15.83 37.48 6.22
CA ALA A 262 -17.23 37.88 6.22
C ALA A 262 -17.85 37.71 4.83
N GLY A 263 -19.08 37.19 4.77
CA GLY A 263 -19.79 36.88 3.53
C GLY A 263 -19.55 35.46 3.01
N THR A 264 -18.78 34.62 3.70
CA THR A 264 -18.62 33.20 3.33
C THR A 264 -19.94 32.48 3.51
N THR A 265 -20.49 31.89 2.44
CA THR A 265 -21.80 31.21 2.49
C THR A 265 -21.77 29.98 3.42
N THR A 266 -22.92 29.53 3.93
CA THR A 266 -23.01 28.33 4.78
C THR A 266 -22.43 27.09 4.09
N GLN A 267 -22.64 26.96 2.77
CA GLN A 267 -22.04 25.90 1.96
C GLN A 267 -20.52 26.07 1.79
N GLY A 268 -20.05 27.31 1.65
CA GLY A 268 -18.62 27.64 1.62
C GLY A 268 -17.94 27.29 2.94
N LEU A 269 -18.54 27.67 4.07
CA LEU A 269 -18.07 27.36 5.41
C LEU A 269 -18.04 25.84 5.65
N ALA A 270 -19.12 25.13 5.32
CA ALA A 270 -19.17 23.67 5.41
C ALA A 270 -18.11 23.00 4.53
N SER A 271 -17.89 23.48 3.30
CA SER A 271 -16.85 22.93 2.43
C SER A 271 -15.45 23.11 3.03
N VAL A 272 -15.16 24.28 3.60
CA VAL A 272 -13.87 24.59 4.22
C VAL A 272 -13.63 23.74 5.50
N LEU A 273 -14.67 23.53 6.31
CA LEU A 273 -14.61 22.74 7.56
C LEU A 273 -14.59 21.22 7.33
N PHE A 274 -15.30 20.71 6.32
CA PHE A 274 -15.50 19.27 6.12
C PHE A 274 -14.68 18.66 4.97
N THR A 275 -14.14 19.47 4.05
CA THR A 275 -13.28 18.96 2.97
C THR A 275 -11.81 19.23 3.30
N GLY A 276 -11.11 18.21 3.81
CA GLY A 276 -9.64 18.25 3.92
C GLY A 276 -8.99 18.32 2.54
N THR A 277 -7.77 18.87 2.44
CA THR A 277 -6.97 18.77 1.21
C THR A 277 -6.24 17.43 1.20
N PHE A 278 -6.57 16.56 0.25
CA PHE A 278 -5.86 15.31 0.00
C PHE A 278 -4.98 15.45 -1.24
N THR A 279 -3.73 15.04 -1.12
CA THR A 279 -2.72 15.14 -2.18
C THR A 279 -2.43 13.77 -2.77
N PRO A 280 -2.04 13.69 -4.06
CA PRO A 280 -1.69 12.43 -4.66
C PRO A 280 -0.38 11.88 -4.08
N ASP A 281 -0.28 10.56 -4.02
CA ASP A 281 0.97 9.85 -3.81
C ASP A 281 1.69 9.65 -5.15
N LEU A 282 2.99 9.84 -5.12
CA LEU A 282 3.83 10.09 -6.27
C LEU A 282 4.81 8.93 -6.44
N ILE A 283 4.35 7.85 -7.06
CA ILE A 283 5.14 6.63 -7.27
C ILE A 283 6.17 6.87 -8.39
N ALA A 284 7.44 6.80 -8.03
CA ALA A 284 8.55 7.05 -8.95
C ALA A 284 8.62 6.01 -10.09
N PRO A 285 9.08 6.40 -11.29
CA PRO A 285 9.42 5.44 -12.33
C PRO A 285 10.59 4.55 -11.90
N SER A 286 10.62 3.33 -12.41
CA SER A 286 11.68 2.35 -12.13
C SER A 286 12.10 1.61 -13.39
N LEU A 287 13.37 1.22 -13.47
CA LEU A 287 13.90 0.35 -14.51
C LEU A 287 14.46 -0.91 -13.86
N SER A 288 14.08 -2.08 -14.37
CA SER A 288 14.76 -3.33 -14.08
C SER A 288 15.34 -3.92 -15.37
N LEU A 289 16.35 -4.77 -15.20
CA LEU A 289 17.02 -5.47 -16.29
C LEU A 289 17.05 -6.96 -15.96
N SER A 290 16.84 -7.81 -16.96
CA SER A 290 16.97 -9.26 -16.85
C SER A 290 17.78 -9.83 -18.01
N HIS A 291 18.23 -11.08 -17.86
CA HIS A 291 18.98 -11.81 -18.89
C HIS A 291 18.71 -13.32 -18.84
N ASN A 292 18.96 -14.01 -19.95
CA ASN A 292 18.80 -15.47 -20.08
C ASN A 292 20.08 -16.27 -19.76
N ALA A 293 21.18 -15.62 -19.34
CA ALA A 293 22.46 -16.29 -19.12
C ALA A 293 22.51 -17.21 -17.87
N GLY A 294 21.51 -17.21 -16.99
CA GLY A 294 21.56 -17.94 -15.72
C GLY A 294 22.53 -17.30 -14.72
N SER A 295 22.79 -17.95 -13.57
CA SER A 295 23.61 -17.36 -12.49
C SER A 295 25.12 -17.58 -12.67
N VAL A 296 25.52 -18.68 -13.32
CA VAL A 296 26.92 -19.06 -13.53
C VAL A 296 27.11 -19.65 -14.93
N ARG A 297 28.21 -19.31 -15.58
CA ARG A 297 28.65 -19.83 -16.88
C ARG A 297 30.13 -20.22 -16.85
N GLU A 298 30.55 -21.05 -17.80
CA GLU A 298 31.94 -21.48 -17.89
C GLU A 298 32.80 -20.40 -18.56
N ILE A 299 33.98 -20.11 -17.99
CA ILE A 299 34.93 -19.14 -18.56
C ILE A 299 35.32 -19.57 -19.99
N GLY A 300 35.36 -18.60 -20.90
CA GLY A 300 35.66 -18.79 -22.32
C GLY A 300 34.45 -19.18 -23.18
N GLU A 301 33.30 -19.52 -22.58
CA GLU A 301 32.07 -19.84 -23.33
C GLU A 301 31.60 -18.62 -24.13
N SER A 302 31.32 -18.80 -25.42
CA SER A 302 30.68 -17.78 -26.25
C SER A 302 29.17 -17.99 -26.24
N VAL A 303 28.44 -17.07 -25.60
CA VAL A 303 26.99 -17.18 -25.38
C VAL A 303 26.21 -16.04 -26.02
N GLN A 304 25.02 -16.34 -26.52
CA GLN A 304 24.05 -15.32 -26.91
C GLN A 304 23.20 -14.94 -25.69
N ILE A 305 23.37 -13.70 -25.25
CA ILE A 305 22.65 -13.14 -24.10
C ILE A 305 21.57 -12.21 -24.63
N ILE A 306 20.33 -12.47 -24.24
CA ILE A 306 19.21 -11.57 -24.46
C ILE A 306 19.06 -10.74 -23.19
N LEU A 307 19.32 -9.44 -23.31
CA LEU A 307 19.04 -8.47 -22.25
C LEU A 307 17.63 -7.90 -22.46
N THR A 308 16.83 -7.85 -21.40
CA THR A 308 15.46 -7.30 -21.43
C THR A 308 15.30 -6.24 -20.36
N ALA A 309 15.05 -5.01 -20.79
CA ALA A 309 14.77 -3.86 -19.94
C ALA A 309 13.26 -3.73 -19.68
N ASN A 310 12.87 -3.64 -18.42
CA ASN A 310 11.47 -3.45 -18.02
C ASN A 310 11.32 -2.08 -17.36
N PHE A 311 10.79 -1.13 -18.11
CA PHE A 311 10.53 0.22 -17.64
C PHE A 311 9.11 0.34 -17.11
N ASN A 312 8.98 0.62 -15.81
CA ASN A 312 7.73 1.03 -15.19
C ASN A 312 7.73 2.56 -15.09
N ARG A 313 6.70 3.20 -15.64
CA ARG A 313 6.58 4.66 -15.67
C ARG A 313 6.18 5.27 -14.32
N GLY A 314 6.01 4.45 -13.28
CA GLY A 314 5.45 4.89 -12.01
C GLY A 314 3.99 5.28 -12.16
N ASP A 315 3.43 5.90 -11.14
CA ASP A 315 2.01 6.21 -11.08
C ASP A 315 1.75 7.45 -10.20
N ILE A 316 0.65 8.15 -10.48
CA ILE A 316 0.14 9.25 -9.66
C ILE A 316 -1.13 8.73 -9.00
N ARG A 317 -1.04 8.30 -7.75
CA ARG A 317 -2.14 7.67 -6.99
C ARG A 317 -2.89 8.70 -6.16
N GLY A 318 -4.20 8.54 -6.05
CA GLY A 318 -5.10 9.51 -5.43
C GLY A 318 -5.86 10.28 -6.50
N ALA A 319 -7.16 10.02 -6.70
CA ALA A 319 -8.00 10.79 -7.61
C ALA A 319 -9.43 10.90 -7.08
N VAL A 320 -10.16 11.94 -7.49
CA VAL A 320 -11.58 12.07 -7.17
C VAL A 320 -12.37 11.14 -8.08
N VAL A 321 -13.05 10.16 -7.49
CA VAL A 321 -13.93 9.21 -8.18
C VAL A 321 -15.33 9.38 -7.58
N ASN A 322 -16.32 9.72 -8.41
CA ASN A 322 -17.69 9.97 -7.98
C ASN A 322 -17.79 11.01 -6.84
N GLY A 323 -16.97 12.06 -6.89
CA GLY A 323 -16.96 13.14 -5.89
C GLY A 323 -16.22 12.83 -4.60
N VAL A 324 -15.65 11.63 -4.44
CA VAL A 324 -14.88 11.22 -3.25
C VAL A 324 -13.42 10.98 -3.62
N TRP A 325 -12.49 11.44 -2.78
CA TRP A 325 -11.07 11.15 -2.96
C TRP A 325 -10.79 9.67 -2.71
N SER A 326 -10.27 8.97 -3.72
CA SER A 326 -9.81 7.59 -3.63
C SER A 326 -8.31 7.53 -3.73
N VAL A 327 -7.65 7.13 -2.64
CA VAL A 327 -6.17 7.03 -2.55
C VAL A 327 -5.57 6.05 -3.57
N ASN A 328 -6.35 5.06 -4.00
CA ASN A 328 -5.89 4.02 -4.93
C ASN A 328 -6.20 4.34 -6.39
N ALA A 329 -7.02 5.34 -6.68
CA ALA A 329 -7.32 5.72 -8.06
C ALA A 329 -6.10 6.36 -8.73
N SER A 330 -5.82 6.00 -9.98
CA SER A 330 -4.69 6.56 -10.74
C SER A 330 -5.15 7.79 -11.52
N GLN A 331 -4.36 8.87 -11.45
CA GLN A 331 -4.47 10.02 -12.37
C GLN A 331 -3.71 9.79 -13.68
N GLY A 332 -2.83 8.79 -13.71
CA GLY A 332 -1.99 8.44 -14.86
C GLY A 332 -0.54 8.18 -14.50
N ALA A 333 0.24 7.76 -15.50
CA ALA A 333 1.64 7.42 -15.33
C ALA A 333 2.50 8.63 -14.89
N ARG A 334 3.40 8.41 -13.93
CA ARG A 334 4.23 9.49 -13.38
C ARG A 334 5.25 10.02 -14.37
N ALA A 335 5.89 9.15 -15.14
CA ALA A 335 6.85 9.49 -16.20
C ALA A 335 6.20 9.44 -17.59
N GLY A 336 6.80 10.14 -18.58
CA GLY A 336 6.43 10.01 -19.99
C GLY A 336 6.81 8.66 -20.58
N VAL A 337 6.53 8.47 -21.87
CA VAL A 337 6.89 7.25 -22.61
C VAL A 337 8.41 7.13 -22.77
N ALA A 338 8.91 5.90 -22.93
CA ALA A 338 10.32 5.68 -23.27
C ALA A 338 10.63 6.26 -24.65
N ILE A 339 11.72 7.02 -24.75
CA ILE A 339 12.24 7.59 -25.99
C ILE A 339 13.32 6.66 -26.55
N SER A 340 14.18 6.14 -25.68
CA SER A 340 15.22 5.20 -26.09
C SER A 340 15.69 4.30 -24.94
N TYR A 341 16.16 3.12 -25.30
CA TYR A 341 16.92 2.22 -24.47
C TYR A 341 18.37 2.18 -24.94
N GLU A 342 19.29 2.08 -24.00
CA GLU A 342 20.71 1.84 -24.25
C GLU A 342 21.11 0.57 -23.49
N PHE A 343 21.87 -0.32 -24.15
CA PHE A 343 22.42 -1.52 -23.52
C PHE A 343 23.95 -1.47 -23.63
N ASN A 344 24.63 -1.54 -22.49
CA ASN A 344 26.08 -1.36 -22.38
C ASN A 344 26.57 -0.05 -23.05
N GLY A 345 25.81 1.04 -22.86
CA GLY A 345 26.10 2.35 -23.46
C GLY A 345 25.77 2.48 -24.95
N LEU A 346 25.24 1.42 -25.58
CA LEU A 346 24.88 1.43 -27.00
C LEU A 346 23.37 1.61 -27.18
N VAL A 347 22.98 2.67 -27.88
CA VAL A 347 21.58 2.98 -28.21
C VAL A 347 20.91 1.81 -28.96
N ASN A 348 19.68 1.50 -28.58
CA ASN A 348 18.84 0.42 -29.12
C ASN A 348 17.44 0.92 -29.53
N GLY A 349 17.30 2.21 -29.81
CA GLY A 349 16.01 2.83 -30.13
C GLY A 349 14.97 2.57 -29.04
N VAL A 350 13.72 2.31 -29.42
CA VAL A 350 12.62 2.00 -28.48
C VAL A 350 12.52 0.51 -28.13
N ASN A 351 13.43 -0.33 -28.63
CA ASN A 351 13.39 -1.76 -28.39
C ASN A 351 13.82 -2.07 -26.94
N THR A 352 12.94 -2.75 -26.21
CA THR A 352 13.12 -3.13 -24.81
C THR A 352 14.08 -4.31 -24.62
N SER A 353 14.56 -4.93 -25.71
CA SER A 353 15.50 -6.05 -25.64
C SER A 353 16.61 -5.95 -26.67
N LYS A 354 17.76 -6.55 -26.34
CA LYS A 354 18.93 -6.63 -27.23
C LYS A 354 19.65 -7.96 -27.03
N THR A 355 19.93 -8.64 -28.14
CA THR A 355 20.80 -9.83 -28.16
C THR A 355 22.25 -9.42 -28.32
N ILE A 356 23.13 -9.95 -27.46
CA ILE A 356 24.56 -9.68 -27.45
C ILE A 356 25.29 -11.01 -27.44
N THR A 357 26.27 -11.17 -28.33
CA THR A 357 27.25 -12.25 -28.24
C THR A 357 28.33 -11.85 -27.25
N HIS A 358 28.50 -12.65 -26.19
CA HIS A 358 29.41 -12.37 -25.09
C HIS A 358 30.32 -13.56 -24.82
N VAL A 359 31.62 -13.30 -24.66
CA VAL A 359 32.59 -14.31 -24.20
C VAL A 359 32.71 -14.19 -22.69
N VAL A 360 32.41 -15.28 -21.99
CA VAL A 360 32.37 -15.30 -20.52
C VAL A 360 33.77 -15.08 -19.95
N ALA A 361 33.95 -13.97 -19.23
CA ALA A 361 35.16 -13.66 -18.49
C ALA A 361 35.12 -14.23 -17.07
N SER A 362 36.28 -14.36 -16.42
CA SER A 362 36.38 -14.74 -15.01
C SER A 362 35.70 -13.70 -14.10
N GLY A 363 34.94 -14.16 -13.12
CA GLY A 363 34.28 -13.29 -12.14
C GLY A 363 32.96 -12.70 -12.67
N ASN A 364 32.63 -11.49 -12.24
CA ASN A 364 31.35 -10.86 -12.63
C ASN A 364 31.39 -10.39 -14.08
N ASN A 365 30.41 -10.86 -14.86
CA ASN A 365 30.13 -10.38 -16.20
C ASN A 365 28.95 -9.40 -16.09
N ASN A 366 29.24 -8.10 -16.16
CA ASN A 366 28.27 -7.03 -15.88
C ASN A 366 27.63 -6.51 -17.17
N PHE A 367 26.33 -6.26 -17.10
CA PHE A 367 25.55 -5.64 -18.18
C PHE A 367 24.71 -4.52 -17.59
N SER A 368 24.56 -3.45 -18.36
CA SER A 368 23.80 -2.27 -17.96
C SER A 368 22.76 -1.93 -19.00
N ALA A 369 21.61 -1.44 -18.53
CA ALA A 369 20.60 -0.82 -19.38
C ALA A 369 20.32 0.59 -18.86
N LYS A 370 20.01 1.48 -19.79
CA LYS A 370 19.51 2.83 -19.50
C LYS A 370 18.25 3.06 -20.31
N VAL A 371 17.23 3.65 -19.70
CA VAL A 371 16.05 4.15 -20.40
C VAL A 371 16.04 5.68 -20.31
N ASN A 372 15.91 6.35 -21.45
CA ASN A 372 15.59 7.78 -21.51
C ASN A 372 14.08 7.90 -21.73
N TYR A 373 13.39 8.68 -20.91
CA TYR A 373 11.94 8.86 -20.98
C TYR A 373 11.56 10.34 -21.12
N ALA A 374 10.44 10.59 -21.80
CA ALA A 374 9.90 11.93 -22.01
C ALA A 374 9.33 12.52 -20.71
N ALA A 375 9.13 13.84 -20.69
CA ALA A 375 8.35 14.47 -19.63
C ALA A 375 6.93 13.88 -19.59
N SER A 376 6.34 13.81 -18.41
CA SER A 376 4.94 13.41 -18.27
C SER A 376 4.02 14.52 -18.79
N THR A 377 2.95 14.11 -19.46
CA THR A 377 1.86 15.00 -19.87
C THR A 377 0.76 15.10 -18.80
N VAL A 378 0.86 14.32 -17.72
CA VAL A 378 -0.13 14.28 -16.64
C VAL A 378 0.26 15.28 -15.55
N GLN A 379 -0.67 16.16 -15.20
CA GLN A 379 -0.53 17.14 -14.13
C GLN A 379 -1.11 16.56 -12.83
N PRO A 380 -0.29 16.26 -11.79
CA PRO A 380 -0.80 15.82 -10.50
C PRO A 380 -1.70 16.88 -9.87
N LYS A 381 -2.90 16.47 -9.48
CA LYS A 381 -3.91 17.34 -8.83
C LYS A 381 -4.29 16.83 -7.46
N ASN A 382 -4.65 17.75 -6.56
CA ASN A 382 -5.25 17.40 -5.27
C ASN A 382 -6.77 17.12 -5.43
N ASN A 383 -7.45 16.78 -4.34
CA ASN A 383 -8.90 16.53 -4.34
C ASN A 383 -9.76 17.76 -4.69
N LYS A 384 -9.19 18.97 -4.64
CA LYS A 384 -9.85 20.23 -5.02
C LYS A 384 -9.65 20.57 -6.49
N GLY A 385 -8.91 19.74 -7.24
CA GLY A 385 -8.60 19.94 -8.66
C GLY A 385 -7.44 20.90 -8.92
N GLU A 386 -6.80 21.41 -7.86
CA GLU A 386 -5.66 22.31 -7.94
C GLU A 386 -4.39 21.52 -8.24
N ASN A 387 -3.41 22.18 -8.87
CA ASN A 387 -2.13 21.57 -9.19
C ASN A 387 -1.34 21.31 -7.90
N PHE A 388 -0.96 20.05 -7.65
CA PHE A 388 -0.17 19.67 -6.48
C PHE A 388 1.34 19.84 -6.71
N SER A 389 1.83 19.38 -7.87
CA SER A 389 3.25 19.50 -8.26
C SER A 389 3.37 19.66 -9.76
N SER A 390 4.48 20.16 -10.28
CA SER A 390 4.72 20.13 -11.74
C SER A 390 4.75 18.70 -12.29
N PRO A 391 4.42 18.47 -13.57
CA PRO A 391 4.61 17.17 -14.22
C PRO A 391 6.08 16.73 -14.15
N LEU A 392 6.33 15.42 -14.07
CA LEU A 392 7.71 14.92 -14.03
C LEU A 392 8.43 15.28 -15.33
N ALA A 393 9.57 15.98 -15.22
CA ALA A 393 10.39 16.32 -16.38
C ALA A 393 10.96 15.06 -17.06
N ALA A 394 11.43 15.23 -18.30
CA ALA A 394 12.16 14.17 -19.00
C ALA A 394 13.41 13.78 -18.20
N GLY A 395 13.80 12.51 -18.28
CA GLY A 395 14.91 12.00 -17.49
C GLY A 395 15.39 10.64 -17.97
N SER A 396 16.23 10.01 -17.16
CA SER A 396 16.75 8.68 -17.43
C SER A 396 16.91 7.85 -16.17
N LEU A 397 16.76 6.53 -16.31
CA LEU A 397 17.05 5.55 -15.27
C LEU A 397 18.04 4.51 -15.78
N THR A 398 18.83 3.95 -14.87
CA THR A 398 19.80 2.89 -15.17
C THR A 398 19.53 1.65 -14.33
N ALA A 399 19.75 0.48 -14.91
CA ALA A 399 19.71 -0.81 -14.23
C ALA A 399 20.92 -1.65 -14.64
N SER A 400 21.31 -2.61 -13.79
CA SER A 400 22.43 -3.49 -14.09
C SER A 400 22.17 -4.91 -13.58
N VAL A 401 22.74 -5.87 -14.29
CA VAL A 401 22.69 -7.30 -13.95
C VAL A 401 24.06 -7.92 -14.18
N SER A 402 24.28 -9.07 -13.57
CA SER A 402 25.50 -9.83 -13.79
C SER A 402 25.29 -11.31 -13.58
N PHE A 403 26.13 -12.11 -14.22
CA PHE A 403 26.32 -13.51 -13.85
C PHE A 403 27.81 -13.77 -13.61
N LEU A 404 28.11 -14.91 -12.97
CA LEU A 404 29.47 -15.29 -12.64
C LEU A 404 30.07 -16.19 -13.72
N GLY A 405 31.26 -15.86 -14.21
CA GLY A 405 32.09 -16.76 -14.97
C GLY A 405 33.04 -17.52 -14.04
N ARG A 406 32.98 -18.86 -14.10
CA ARG A 406 33.84 -19.74 -13.29
C ARG A 406 34.42 -20.88 -14.13
N TYR A 407 35.59 -21.37 -13.73
CA TYR A 407 36.09 -22.66 -14.23
C TYR A 407 35.28 -23.82 -13.64
N GLN A 408 35.34 -24.96 -14.30
CA GLN A 408 34.81 -26.22 -13.82
C GLN A 408 35.93 -27.05 -13.18
N THR A 409 35.63 -27.74 -12.10
CA THR A 409 36.36 -28.91 -11.60
C THR A 409 35.80 -30.14 -12.30
N PHE A 410 36.65 -31.00 -12.84
CA PHE A 410 36.23 -32.23 -13.52
C PHE A 410 36.63 -33.43 -12.69
N PHE A 411 35.74 -34.41 -12.55
CA PHE A 411 36.01 -35.56 -11.70
C PHE A 411 35.19 -36.76 -12.14
N GLY A 412 35.65 -37.96 -11.78
CA GLY A 412 34.90 -39.17 -12.05
C GLY A 412 35.77 -40.40 -12.23
N ASN A 413 35.08 -41.51 -12.45
CA ASN A 413 35.63 -42.74 -12.98
C ASN A 413 36.43 -42.47 -14.26
N SER A 414 37.60 -43.09 -14.37
CA SER A 414 38.52 -42.92 -15.49
C SER A 414 39.20 -44.24 -15.86
N ASN A 415 40.02 -44.20 -16.91
CA ASN A 415 40.93 -45.29 -17.29
C ASN A 415 42.40 -44.94 -16.97
N GLY A 416 42.63 -44.01 -16.02
CA GLY A 416 43.95 -43.51 -15.65
C GLY A 416 44.50 -42.39 -16.55
N SER A 417 44.04 -42.31 -17.80
CA SER A 417 44.47 -41.32 -18.81
C SER A 417 43.31 -40.52 -19.43
N THR A 418 42.12 -40.54 -18.81
CA THR A 418 40.93 -39.85 -19.35
C THR A 418 41.16 -38.32 -19.33
N PRO A 419 40.96 -37.61 -20.46
CA PRO A 419 41.02 -36.15 -20.48
C PRO A 419 39.99 -35.53 -19.52
N ALA A 420 40.35 -34.42 -18.87
CA ALA A 420 39.50 -33.76 -17.86
C ALA A 420 38.06 -33.53 -18.34
N ARG A 421 37.87 -32.97 -19.54
CA ARG A 421 36.55 -32.69 -20.12
C ARG A 421 35.74 -33.92 -20.53
N SER A 422 36.37 -35.10 -20.56
CA SER A 422 35.72 -36.38 -20.86
C SER A 422 35.26 -37.12 -19.61
N LEU A 423 35.55 -36.59 -18.41
CA LEU A 423 35.08 -37.18 -17.17
C LEU A 423 33.56 -36.98 -16.98
N PRO A 424 32.88 -37.92 -16.33
CA PRO A 424 31.42 -37.94 -16.25
C PRO A 424 30.82 -36.87 -15.32
N GLN A 425 31.59 -36.33 -14.37
CA GLN A 425 31.10 -35.36 -13.39
C GLN A 425 31.90 -34.06 -13.45
N LYS A 426 31.21 -32.95 -13.16
CA LYS A 426 31.80 -31.61 -13.08
C LYS A 426 31.08 -30.77 -12.02
N ALA A 427 31.81 -29.84 -11.44
CA ALA A 427 31.29 -28.88 -10.48
C ALA A 427 31.97 -27.53 -10.67
N TRP A 428 31.27 -26.43 -10.38
CA TRP A 428 31.87 -25.10 -10.44
C TRP A 428 33.04 -25.00 -9.46
N ALA A 429 34.12 -24.33 -9.86
CA ALA A 429 35.36 -24.31 -9.07
C ALA A 429 35.17 -23.78 -7.64
N ASN A 430 34.16 -22.96 -7.35
CA ASN A 430 33.89 -22.46 -5.99
C ASN A 430 33.26 -23.48 -5.04
N VAL A 431 32.86 -24.63 -5.55
CA VAL A 431 32.38 -25.73 -4.74
C VAL A 431 33.60 -26.34 -4.05
N ASN A 432 33.73 -26.08 -2.75
CA ASN A 432 34.82 -26.61 -1.94
C ASN A 432 34.58 -28.04 -1.48
N THR A 433 33.33 -28.51 -1.50
CA THR A 433 32.99 -29.89 -1.11
C THR A 433 32.05 -30.49 -2.13
N MET A 434 32.38 -31.68 -2.61
CA MET A 434 31.65 -32.36 -3.68
C MET A 434 31.73 -33.87 -3.52
N ASP A 435 30.70 -34.56 -4.00
CA ASP A 435 30.58 -36.01 -3.93
C ASP A 435 30.98 -36.62 -5.27
N LEU A 436 32.05 -37.41 -5.25
CA LEU A 436 32.47 -38.23 -6.37
C LEU A 436 31.90 -39.64 -6.17
N THR A 437 31.12 -40.13 -7.13
CA THR A 437 30.62 -41.51 -7.10
C THR A 437 31.63 -42.41 -7.77
N ALA A 438 32.26 -43.27 -6.98
CA ALA A 438 33.15 -44.31 -7.44
C ALA A 438 32.37 -45.58 -7.80
N THR A 439 32.10 -45.81 -9.09
CA THR A 439 31.34 -46.99 -9.54
C THR A 439 32.07 -48.32 -9.32
N MET A 440 31.32 -49.34 -8.88
CA MET A 440 31.78 -50.72 -8.71
C MET A 440 32.54 -51.24 -9.95
N GLY A 441 33.65 -51.93 -9.75
CA GLY A 441 34.47 -52.53 -10.81
C GLY A 441 35.45 -51.59 -11.53
N ILE A 442 35.54 -50.31 -11.15
CA ILE A 442 36.47 -49.34 -11.76
C ILE A 442 37.71 -49.12 -10.90
N ASN A 443 38.88 -49.14 -11.55
CA ASN A 443 40.20 -49.05 -10.90
C ASN A 443 40.72 -47.62 -10.73
N TYR A 444 40.27 -46.66 -11.55
CA TYR A 444 40.82 -45.32 -11.56
C TYR A 444 39.75 -44.25 -11.34
N TYR A 445 40.11 -43.27 -10.53
CA TYR A 445 39.28 -42.09 -10.28
C TYR A 445 40.16 -40.85 -10.35
N ASP A 446 39.83 -39.97 -11.27
CA ASP A 446 40.60 -38.76 -11.54
C ASP A 446 39.82 -37.54 -11.05
N ILE A 447 40.54 -36.57 -10.49
CA ILE A 447 40.04 -35.26 -10.10
C ILE A 447 40.97 -34.21 -10.72
N TYR A 448 40.42 -33.33 -11.52
CA TYR A 448 41.10 -32.18 -12.11
C TYR A 448 40.54 -30.91 -11.50
N VAL A 449 41.34 -30.26 -10.65
CA VAL A 449 40.99 -28.97 -10.04
C VAL A 449 41.78 -27.86 -10.72
N VAL A 450 41.19 -26.67 -10.84
CA VAL A 450 41.93 -25.49 -11.30
C VAL A 450 43.17 -25.28 -10.42
N ALA A 451 44.30 -24.86 -11.00
CA ALA A 451 45.59 -24.78 -10.29
C ALA A 451 45.61 -23.79 -9.10
N THR A 452 44.58 -22.95 -8.94
CA THR A 452 44.39 -22.09 -7.76
C THR A 452 43.75 -22.84 -6.58
N LYS A 453 43.44 -24.13 -6.74
CA LYS A 453 42.87 -24.99 -5.70
C LYS A 453 43.73 -26.24 -5.49
N GLN A 454 43.60 -26.81 -4.31
CA GLN A 454 44.26 -28.06 -3.93
C GLN A 454 43.29 -29.00 -3.21
N LEU A 455 43.53 -30.31 -3.35
CA LEU A 455 42.83 -31.35 -2.61
C LEU A 455 43.27 -31.32 -1.15
N VAL A 456 42.30 -31.29 -0.24
CA VAL A 456 42.54 -31.25 1.21
C VAL A 456 42.22 -32.58 1.85
N SER A 457 41.05 -33.12 1.53
CA SER A 457 40.64 -34.41 2.06
C SER A 457 39.73 -35.16 1.10
N VAL A 458 39.75 -36.48 1.22
CA VAL A 458 38.78 -37.39 0.61
C VAL A 458 38.32 -38.38 1.66
N VAL A 459 37.01 -38.45 1.88
CA VAL A 459 36.38 -39.34 2.85
C VAL A 459 35.47 -40.32 2.12
N ASP A 460 35.65 -41.61 2.34
CA ASP A 460 34.79 -42.66 1.81
C ASP A 460 33.63 -42.93 2.80
N VAL A 461 32.41 -42.63 2.35
CA VAL A 461 31.21 -42.66 3.19
C VAL A 461 30.78 -44.11 3.50
N GLU A 462 30.94 -45.01 2.55
CA GLU A 462 30.39 -46.36 2.57
C GLU A 462 31.16 -47.30 3.50
N ILE A 463 32.40 -46.93 3.87
CA ILE A 463 33.25 -47.65 4.83
C ILE A 463 33.34 -46.95 6.20
N GLY A 464 32.36 -46.10 6.53
CA GLY A 464 32.28 -45.46 7.84
C GLY A 464 33.00 -44.11 7.93
N ASN A 465 32.99 -43.33 6.84
CA ASN A 465 33.66 -42.02 6.74
C ASN A 465 35.18 -42.10 6.98
N VAL A 466 35.84 -43.11 6.40
CA VAL A 466 37.29 -43.25 6.49
C VAL A 466 37.98 -42.23 5.61
N ASP A 467 39.02 -41.58 6.14
CA ASP A 467 39.88 -40.69 5.37
C ASP A 467 40.78 -41.52 4.44
N ILE A 468 40.58 -41.35 3.13
CA ILE A 468 41.33 -41.99 2.05
C ILE A 468 42.13 -40.98 1.24
N THR A 469 42.41 -39.79 1.78
CA THR A 469 43.11 -38.70 1.07
C THR A 469 44.44 -39.16 0.49
N ASN A 470 45.22 -39.92 1.26
CA ASN A 470 46.53 -40.42 0.85
C ASN A 470 46.47 -41.45 -0.29
N ALA A 471 45.29 -42.01 -0.59
CA ALA A 471 45.09 -42.89 -1.72
C ALA A 471 45.02 -42.12 -3.05
N TYR A 472 44.75 -40.80 -3.01
CA TYR A 472 44.80 -39.92 -4.17
C TYR A 472 46.20 -39.34 -4.35
N THR A 473 46.90 -39.76 -5.40
CA THR A 473 48.23 -39.26 -5.74
C THR A 473 48.13 -37.99 -6.61
N ASP A 474 48.83 -36.93 -6.23
CA ASP A 474 49.02 -35.74 -7.08
C ASP A 474 49.92 -36.10 -8.28
N LYS A 475 49.40 -35.93 -9.50
CA LYS A 475 50.10 -36.17 -10.76
C LYS A 475 50.68 -34.90 -11.38
N GLY A 476 50.61 -33.78 -10.66
CA GLY A 476 51.15 -32.49 -11.07
C GLY A 476 50.18 -31.65 -11.91
N LEU A 477 50.74 -30.58 -12.49
CA LEU A 477 49.99 -29.67 -13.35
C LEU A 477 49.83 -30.25 -14.75
N VAL A 478 48.62 -30.10 -15.28
CA VAL A 478 48.21 -30.50 -16.62
C VAL A 478 47.45 -29.36 -17.29
N THR A 479 47.49 -29.30 -18.62
CA THR A 479 46.75 -28.29 -19.39
C THR A 479 45.37 -28.82 -19.74
N VAL A 480 44.34 -28.06 -19.41
CA VAL A 480 42.96 -28.29 -19.82
C VAL A 480 42.47 -27.03 -20.51
N ASN A 481 41.93 -27.15 -21.72
CA ASN A 481 41.39 -25.99 -22.41
C ASN A 481 40.13 -25.50 -21.67
N ASP A 482 39.87 -24.20 -21.60
CA ASP A 482 38.59 -23.62 -21.19
C ASP A 482 37.49 -23.86 -22.26
N ALA A 483 36.29 -23.33 -22.06
CA ALA A 483 35.20 -23.49 -23.03
C ALA A 483 35.47 -22.75 -24.36
N GLY A 484 36.36 -21.76 -24.36
CA GLY A 484 36.80 -21.01 -25.54
C GLY A 484 38.03 -21.61 -26.23
N GLY A 485 38.59 -22.70 -25.70
CA GLY A 485 39.78 -23.35 -26.25
C GLY A 485 41.12 -22.83 -25.68
N ASN A 486 41.11 -21.90 -24.73
CA ASN A 486 42.34 -21.36 -24.14
C ASN A 486 42.93 -22.33 -23.12
N ALA A 487 44.24 -22.50 -23.13
CA ALA A 487 44.93 -23.37 -22.17
C ALA A 487 44.83 -22.84 -20.72
N VAL A 488 44.35 -23.69 -19.80
CA VAL A 488 44.27 -23.42 -18.36
C VAL A 488 45.00 -24.50 -17.59
N SER A 489 45.78 -24.11 -16.58
CA SER A 489 46.48 -25.05 -15.71
C SER A 489 45.53 -25.65 -14.67
N TYR A 490 45.52 -26.97 -14.62
CA TYR A 490 44.80 -27.79 -13.65
C TYR A 490 45.77 -28.69 -12.91
N ARG A 491 45.47 -29.03 -11.66
CA ARG A 491 46.19 -30.07 -10.92
C ARG A 491 45.38 -31.37 -10.99
N LYS A 492 46.04 -32.47 -11.37
CA LYS A 492 45.41 -33.79 -11.46
C LYS A 492 45.72 -34.59 -10.19
N TYR A 493 44.68 -35.08 -9.53
CA TYR A 493 44.77 -36.10 -8.48
C TYR A 493 44.18 -37.40 -9.00
N GLN A 494 44.83 -38.51 -8.70
CA GLN A 494 44.42 -39.83 -9.18
C GLN A 494 44.46 -40.85 -8.06
N LEU A 495 43.32 -41.51 -7.86
CA LEU A 495 43.25 -42.76 -7.12
C LEU A 495 43.42 -43.92 -8.10
N TYR A 496 44.30 -44.86 -7.76
CA TYR A 496 44.35 -46.18 -8.35
C TYR A 496 44.01 -47.21 -7.26
N ASN A 497 42.90 -47.91 -7.44
CA ASN A 497 42.51 -49.01 -6.58
C ASN A 497 42.85 -50.34 -7.28
N ALA A 498 43.81 -51.07 -6.72
CA ALA A 498 44.25 -52.36 -7.24
C ALA A 498 43.20 -53.47 -7.07
N GLN A 499 42.28 -53.31 -6.11
CA GLN A 499 41.12 -54.16 -5.89
C GLN A 499 39.87 -53.28 -5.97
N PRO A 500 39.32 -53.05 -7.17
CA PRO A 500 38.17 -52.16 -7.34
C PRO A 500 37.01 -52.59 -6.44
N TYR A 501 36.19 -51.63 -6.01
CA TYR A 501 35.01 -51.90 -5.19
C TYR A 501 34.17 -52.99 -5.86
N SER A 502 33.92 -54.06 -5.12
CA SER A 502 33.31 -55.29 -5.64
C SER A 502 31.88 -55.51 -5.14
N ASP A 503 31.47 -54.75 -4.12
CA ASP A 503 30.21 -54.89 -3.41
C ASP A 503 29.17 -53.85 -3.84
N LYS A 504 29.58 -52.59 -4.04
CA LYS A 504 28.69 -51.47 -4.43
C LYS A 504 29.47 -50.27 -4.96
N ASN A 505 28.75 -49.22 -5.33
CA ASN A 505 29.35 -47.90 -5.58
C ASN A 505 29.73 -47.25 -4.25
N HIS A 506 30.84 -46.52 -4.25
CA HIS A 506 31.29 -45.72 -3.12
C HIS A 506 31.12 -44.23 -3.42
N THR A 507 31.00 -43.42 -2.37
CA THR A 507 30.83 -41.98 -2.39
C THR A 507 32.04 -41.38 -1.70
N HIS A 508 32.88 -40.73 -2.49
CA HIS A 508 34.05 -40.03 -2.00
C HIS A 508 33.70 -38.55 -1.81
N LYS A 509 33.58 -38.13 -0.54
CA LYS A 509 33.41 -36.73 -0.15
C LYS A 509 34.74 -36.02 -0.25
N ILE A 510 34.87 -35.17 -1.27
CA ILE A 510 36.09 -34.44 -1.59
C ILE A 510 36.01 -33.06 -0.97
N THR A 511 37.08 -32.60 -0.31
CA THR A 511 37.24 -31.22 0.14
C THR A 511 38.43 -30.55 -0.56
N LEU A 512 38.20 -29.34 -1.06
CA LEU A 512 39.16 -28.48 -1.75
C LEU A 512 39.36 -27.18 -0.95
N LYS A 513 40.56 -26.60 -1.05
CA LYS A 513 40.83 -25.23 -0.58
C LYS A 513 41.51 -24.40 -1.66
N ASP A 514 41.32 -23.10 -1.59
CA ASP A 514 42.11 -22.14 -2.37
C ASP A 514 43.59 -22.17 -1.90
N LEU A 515 44.49 -21.93 -2.84
CA LEU A 515 45.94 -21.87 -2.62
C LEU A 515 46.41 -20.48 -2.20
#